data_AF-A0A0D3C9S6-F1
#
_entry.id   AF-A0A0D3C9S6-F1
#
_cell.length_a   1.000
_cell.length_b   1.000
_cell.length_c   1.000
_cell.angle_alpha   90.00
_cell.angle_beta   90.00
_cell.angle_gamma   90.00
#
_symmetry.space_group_name_H-M   'P 1'
#
loop_
_entity.id
_entity.type
_entity.pdbx_description
1 polymer ?
#
loop_
_entity_poly.entity_id
_entity_poly.type
_entity_poly.pdbx_seq_one_letter_code
_entity_poly.pdbx_strand_id
1 'polypeptide(L)'
;MEERKKVKKDDKSVMPAAFVSFKTRWGAAVCAQTQQSRNPTEWLTEWAPEAREVFWSNLAIPYVSLTVRRLIMHVAFFFLTFFFMIPIAFVQSLASIEGIEKSASFLKPIIENDLVKSVIQGFLPGIVLKLFIIFLPSILMVMSKFEGFVSLSSLERRAAFRYYIFNLVNVFLGSIITGSAFEQLDSFLKQSANQIPRTVGVAIPIKATFFITYIMVDGWAGVAGEILRLKPLIFFHVKNFFLVKTEKDREEAMNPGQINFHATEPRIQLYFLLGLVYAPVTPVLLPFIIIFFALAYLVFRHQIINVYNQEYESAGRFWPDVHGRIISALIISQVLLLGLMSTKGAAQSTPFLVALPVLTFFFHRFCKGRYEPAFLRHPLQEAMIKDTLEQAREPNFNLKPYLKKAYIHPVFKDDEYEDVRSEVSGYYLGDTDDECVTVPTKRQSRITTPAASHASGGSMRSPS
;
A
#
# COMPACT_ATOMS: atom_id res chain seq x y z
N MET A 1 -12.94 -28.28 -18.91
CA MET A 1 -13.78 -27.79 -20.02
C MET A 1 -15.28 -27.88 -19.73
N GLU A 2 -15.78 -28.99 -19.16
CA GLU A 2 -17.21 -29.20 -18.89
C GLU A 2 -17.85 -28.08 -18.02
N GLU A 3 -17.25 -27.76 -16.88
CA GLU A 3 -17.62 -26.61 -16.03
C GLU A 3 -17.74 -25.29 -16.82
N ARG A 4 -16.78 -24.98 -17.72
CA ARG A 4 -16.81 -23.77 -18.56
C ARG A 4 -18.06 -23.75 -19.47
N LYS A 5 -18.41 -24.90 -20.08
CA LYS A 5 -19.59 -25.03 -20.95
C LYS A 5 -20.91 -24.97 -20.17
N LYS A 6 -20.91 -25.44 -18.92
CA LYS A 6 -22.06 -25.35 -17.99
C LYS A 6 -22.30 -23.90 -17.57
N VAL A 7 -21.28 -23.19 -17.09
CA VAL A 7 -21.39 -21.78 -16.68
C VAL A 7 -21.79 -20.86 -17.83
N LYS A 8 -21.28 -21.06 -19.05
CA LYS A 8 -21.69 -20.30 -20.25
C LYS A 8 -23.18 -20.48 -20.63
N LYS A 9 -23.89 -21.46 -20.06
CA LYS A 9 -25.31 -21.78 -20.34
C LYS A 9 -26.24 -21.64 -19.12
N ASP A 10 -25.71 -21.24 -17.96
CA ASP A 10 -26.48 -21.13 -16.73
C ASP A 10 -26.84 -19.67 -16.44
N ASP A 11 -28.08 -19.29 -16.75
CA ASP A 11 -28.59 -17.95 -16.48
C ASP A 11 -28.51 -17.56 -14.99
N LYS A 12 -28.50 -18.53 -14.07
CA LYS A 12 -28.36 -18.28 -12.62
C LYS A 12 -26.94 -17.87 -12.23
N SER A 13 -25.95 -18.15 -13.07
CA SER A 13 -24.56 -17.72 -12.89
C SER A 13 -24.32 -16.29 -13.41
N VAL A 14 -25.32 -15.65 -14.04
CA VAL A 14 -25.23 -14.26 -14.50
C VAL A 14 -25.52 -13.30 -13.34
N MET A 15 -24.51 -12.54 -12.93
CA MET A 15 -24.65 -11.51 -11.90
C MET A 15 -25.38 -10.26 -12.46
N PRO A 16 -26.17 -9.53 -11.64
CA PRO A 16 -26.79 -8.27 -12.04
C PRO A 16 -25.77 -7.10 -12.04
N ALA A 17 -24.69 -7.25 -12.80
CA ALA A 17 -23.63 -6.28 -12.99
C ALA A 17 -23.03 -6.45 -14.39
N ALA A 18 -22.67 -5.35 -15.06
CA ALA A 18 -22.13 -5.36 -16.41
C ALA A 18 -21.07 -4.27 -16.63
N PHE A 19 -20.11 -4.54 -17.51
CA PHE A 19 -19.17 -3.53 -18.01
C PHE A 19 -19.79 -2.82 -19.22
N VAL A 20 -20.06 -1.52 -19.11
CA VAL A 20 -20.62 -0.70 -20.19
C VAL A 20 -19.51 0.11 -20.85
N SER A 21 -19.41 0.01 -22.19
CA SER A 21 -18.42 0.70 -23.00
C SER A 21 -19.06 1.77 -23.88
N PHE A 22 -18.36 2.90 -24.05
CA PHE A 22 -18.81 4.05 -24.84
C PHE A 22 -17.87 4.30 -26.04
N LYS A 23 -18.38 4.99 -27.07
CA LYS A 23 -17.55 5.39 -28.24
C LYS A 23 -16.54 6.50 -27.91
N THR A 24 -16.79 7.27 -26.86
CA THR A 24 -16.00 8.44 -26.46
C THR A 24 -15.74 8.41 -24.94
N ARG A 25 -14.59 8.93 -24.49
CA ARG A 25 -14.31 9.11 -23.06
C ARG A 25 -15.26 10.12 -22.44
N TRP A 26 -15.67 11.13 -23.20
CA TRP A 26 -16.70 12.09 -22.77
C TRP A 26 -18.01 11.38 -22.37
N GLY A 27 -18.51 10.45 -23.18
CA GLY A 27 -19.74 9.71 -22.88
C GLY A 27 -19.63 8.83 -21.63
N ALA A 28 -18.49 8.15 -21.46
CA ALA A 28 -18.20 7.39 -20.25
C ALA A 28 -18.11 8.31 -19.01
N ALA A 29 -17.50 9.49 -19.15
CA ALA A 29 -17.34 10.46 -18.08
C ALA A 29 -18.67 11.09 -17.62
N VAL A 30 -19.62 11.27 -18.52
CA VAL A 30 -20.99 11.69 -18.16
C VAL A 30 -21.71 10.57 -17.40
N CYS A 31 -21.67 9.34 -17.93
CA CYS A 31 -22.33 8.19 -17.31
C CYS A 31 -21.81 7.93 -15.88
N ALA A 32 -20.50 7.75 -15.71
CA ALA A 32 -19.89 7.39 -14.42
C ALA A 32 -19.93 8.50 -13.35
N GLN A 33 -20.43 9.70 -13.66
CA GLN A 33 -20.53 10.83 -12.73
C GLN A 33 -21.97 11.32 -12.51
N THR A 34 -22.98 10.65 -13.07
CA THR A 34 -24.40 11.03 -12.96
C THR A 34 -25.25 9.95 -12.31
N GLN A 35 -26.32 10.35 -11.61
CA GLN A 35 -27.32 9.44 -11.05
C GLN A 35 -28.26 8.97 -12.16
N GLN A 36 -28.33 7.66 -12.42
CA GLN A 36 -29.05 7.10 -13.57
C GLN A 36 -30.55 6.90 -13.32
N SER A 37 -30.96 6.60 -12.09
CA SER A 37 -32.34 6.26 -11.75
C SER A 37 -32.86 7.04 -10.54
N ARG A 38 -34.18 7.03 -10.30
CA ARG A 38 -34.79 7.64 -9.10
C ARG A 38 -34.34 6.95 -7.81
N ASN A 39 -34.00 5.66 -7.85
CA ASN A 39 -33.52 4.93 -6.68
C ASN A 39 -31.98 5.00 -6.62
N PRO A 40 -31.37 5.62 -5.58
CA PRO A 40 -29.92 5.69 -5.45
C PRO A 40 -29.23 4.33 -5.22
N THR A 41 -29.96 3.22 -5.06
CA THR A 41 -29.38 1.87 -4.98
C THR A 41 -29.47 1.05 -6.27
N GLU A 42 -30.08 1.59 -7.33
CA GLU A 42 -30.25 0.92 -8.63
C GLU A 42 -29.53 1.66 -9.75
N TRP A 43 -28.99 0.91 -10.71
CA TRP A 43 -28.18 1.44 -11.82
C TRP A 43 -27.00 2.29 -11.35
N LEU A 44 -26.33 1.82 -10.28
CA LEU A 44 -25.11 2.41 -9.76
C LEU A 44 -23.97 2.28 -10.77
N THR A 45 -23.47 3.43 -11.22
CA THR A 45 -22.34 3.54 -12.16
C THR A 45 -21.07 3.91 -11.42
N GLU A 46 -20.05 3.07 -11.49
CA GLU A 46 -18.70 3.37 -11.04
C GLU A 46 -17.73 3.33 -12.23
N TRP A 47 -16.59 4.02 -12.10
CA TRP A 47 -15.50 3.88 -13.07
C TRP A 47 -14.94 2.46 -13.03
N ALA A 48 -15.06 1.73 -14.14
CA ALA A 48 -14.45 0.43 -14.30
C ALA A 48 -12.92 0.56 -14.11
N PRO A 49 -12.30 -0.23 -13.21
CA PRO A 49 -10.85 -0.28 -13.08
C PRO A 49 -10.24 -0.95 -14.33
N GLU A 50 -8.93 -0.83 -14.52
CA GLU A 50 -8.27 -1.48 -15.66
C GLU A 50 -8.52 -3.01 -15.65
N ALA A 51 -8.63 -3.66 -16.82
CA ALA A 51 -9.00 -5.08 -16.90
C ALA A 51 -8.06 -6.03 -16.14
N ARG A 52 -6.80 -5.63 -15.89
CA ARG A 52 -5.83 -6.35 -15.03
C ARG A 52 -5.97 -6.05 -13.53
N GLU A 53 -6.58 -4.92 -13.17
CA GLU A 53 -6.86 -4.48 -11.80
C GLU A 53 -8.20 -5.04 -11.26
N VAL A 54 -9.10 -5.50 -12.14
CA VAL A 54 -10.38 -6.13 -11.74
C VAL A 54 -10.13 -7.35 -10.85
N PHE A 55 -10.59 -7.30 -9.60
CA PHE A 55 -10.58 -8.43 -8.69
C PHE A 55 -11.86 -9.26 -8.86
N TRP A 56 -11.86 -10.07 -9.91
CA TRP A 56 -13.03 -10.80 -10.45
C TRP A 56 -13.87 -11.55 -9.41
N SER A 57 -13.26 -12.18 -8.42
CA SER A 57 -13.96 -12.95 -7.38
C SER A 57 -14.98 -12.12 -6.58
N ASN A 58 -14.79 -10.80 -6.46
CA ASN A 58 -15.70 -9.93 -5.72
C ASN A 58 -16.89 -9.42 -6.56
N LEU A 59 -16.87 -9.59 -7.89
CA LEU A 59 -18.02 -9.27 -8.75
C LEU A 59 -19.20 -10.22 -8.53
N ALA A 60 -18.94 -11.43 -8.01
CA ALA A 60 -19.95 -12.42 -7.66
C ALA A 60 -20.69 -12.13 -6.33
N ILE A 61 -20.42 -11.02 -5.66
CA ILE A 61 -21.02 -10.67 -4.37
C ILE A 61 -22.29 -9.82 -4.60
N PRO A 62 -23.48 -10.25 -4.14
CA PRO A 62 -24.70 -9.44 -4.25
C PRO A 62 -24.54 -8.10 -3.50
N TYR A 63 -24.90 -6.99 -4.16
CA TYR A 63 -24.73 -5.63 -3.65
C TYR A 63 -25.28 -5.43 -2.22
N VAL A 64 -26.49 -5.94 -1.95
CA VAL A 64 -27.15 -5.88 -0.63
C VAL A 64 -26.34 -6.52 0.50
N SER A 65 -25.49 -7.50 0.20
CA SER A 65 -24.65 -8.18 1.19
C SER A 65 -23.38 -7.41 1.55
N LEU A 66 -22.97 -6.42 0.74
CA LEU A 66 -21.76 -5.64 0.95
C LEU A 66 -21.81 -4.86 2.28
N THR A 67 -22.96 -4.30 2.63
CA THR A 67 -23.16 -3.57 3.90
C THR A 67 -22.92 -4.48 5.12
N VAL A 68 -23.47 -5.70 5.09
CA VAL A 68 -23.29 -6.70 6.16
C VAL A 68 -21.84 -7.17 6.23
N ARG A 69 -21.22 -7.48 5.09
CA ARG A 69 -19.79 -7.88 5.01
C ARG A 69 -18.87 -6.80 5.58
N ARG A 70 -19.10 -5.54 5.22
CA ARG A 70 -18.36 -4.39 5.74
C ARG A 70 -18.57 -4.25 7.26
N LEU A 71 -19.81 -4.34 7.77
CA LEU A 71 -20.08 -4.28 9.20
C LEU A 71 -19.32 -5.37 9.98
N ILE A 72 -19.38 -6.62 9.52
CA ILE A 72 -18.64 -7.74 10.12
C ILE A 72 -17.13 -7.44 10.15
N MET A 73 -16.56 -6.90 9.07
CA MET A 73 -15.13 -6.57 9.02
C MET A 73 -14.74 -5.36 9.88
N HIS A 74 -15.66 -4.41 10.16
CA HIS A 74 -15.40 -3.34 11.14
C HIS A 74 -15.38 -3.90 12.56
N VAL A 75 -16.32 -4.79 12.92
CA VAL A 75 -16.35 -5.47 14.22
C VAL A 75 -15.12 -6.38 14.41
N ALA A 76 -14.77 -7.17 13.39
CA ALA A 76 -13.57 -8.01 13.42
C ALA A 76 -12.28 -7.18 13.53
N PHE A 77 -12.21 -6.02 12.87
CA PHE A 77 -11.07 -5.10 13.00
C PHE A 77 -10.99 -4.47 14.39
N PHE A 78 -12.12 -4.11 15.00
CA PHE A 78 -12.16 -3.67 16.40
C PHE A 78 -11.57 -4.74 17.33
N PHE A 79 -12.03 -5.99 17.25
CA PHE A 79 -11.46 -7.08 18.06
C PHE A 79 -9.98 -7.32 17.78
N LEU A 80 -9.55 -7.25 16.51
CA LEU A 80 -8.13 -7.31 16.15
C LEU A 80 -7.33 -6.22 16.88
N THR A 81 -7.74 -4.95 16.80
CA THR A 81 -7.06 -3.85 17.51
C THR A 81 -7.10 -4.02 19.03
N PHE A 82 -8.21 -4.50 19.60
CA PHE A 82 -8.36 -4.70 21.04
C PHE A 82 -7.45 -5.81 21.58
N PHE A 83 -7.51 -7.01 21.01
CA PHE A 83 -6.68 -8.14 21.47
C PHE A 83 -5.19 -7.93 21.19
N PHE A 84 -4.82 -7.19 20.13
CA PHE A 84 -3.40 -6.89 19.87
C PHE A 84 -2.78 -5.93 20.90
N MET A 85 -3.56 -5.29 21.77
CA MET A 85 -3.02 -4.56 22.92
C MET A 85 -2.20 -5.48 23.85
N ILE A 86 -2.48 -6.79 23.89
CA ILE A 86 -1.76 -7.76 24.73
C ILE A 86 -0.30 -7.96 24.24
N PRO A 87 -0.02 -8.27 22.96
CA PRO A 87 1.33 -8.20 22.39
C PRO A 87 2.04 -6.85 22.59
N ILE A 88 1.34 -5.72 22.43
CA ILE A 88 1.92 -4.40 22.67
C ILE A 88 2.33 -4.22 24.14
N ALA A 89 1.49 -4.70 25.08
CA ALA A 89 1.80 -4.68 26.51
C ALA A 89 3.08 -5.44 26.82
N PHE A 90 3.22 -6.65 26.27
CA PHE A 90 4.41 -7.48 26.43
C PHE A 90 5.67 -6.83 25.82
N VAL A 91 5.57 -6.21 24.64
CA VAL A 91 6.67 -5.43 24.05
C VAL A 91 7.08 -4.27 24.97
N GLN A 92 6.11 -3.56 25.55
CA GLN A 92 6.40 -2.42 26.43
C GLN A 92 7.01 -2.83 27.76
N SER A 93 6.66 -4.00 28.33
CA SER A 93 7.36 -4.48 29.53
C SER A 93 8.83 -4.82 29.22
N LEU A 94 9.11 -5.43 28.06
CA LEU A 94 10.48 -5.68 27.59
C LEU A 94 11.32 -4.42 27.31
N ALA A 95 10.71 -3.22 27.21
CA ALA A 95 11.46 -1.97 27.06
C ALA A 95 12.00 -1.41 28.39
N SER A 96 11.62 -2.00 29.53
CA SER A 96 12.01 -1.61 30.88
C SER A 96 12.82 -2.73 31.57
N ILE A 97 13.84 -2.39 32.36
CA ILE A 97 14.69 -3.38 33.02
C ILE A 97 13.86 -4.25 33.98
N GLU A 98 13.06 -3.63 34.85
CA GLU A 98 12.16 -4.31 35.78
C GLU A 98 11.14 -5.20 35.05
N GLY A 99 10.61 -4.72 33.92
CA GLY A 99 9.70 -5.48 33.07
C GLY A 99 10.36 -6.67 32.38
N ILE A 100 11.64 -6.58 31.98
CA ILE A 100 12.42 -7.74 31.48
C ILE A 100 12.61 -8.76 32.60
N GLU A 101 13.07 -8.34 33.78
CA GLU A 101 13.32 -9.26 34.91
C GLU A 101 12.06 -10.02 35.35
N LYS A 102 10.89 -9.39 35.21
CA LYS A 102 9.57 -9.95 35.53
C LYS A 102 8.95 -10.78 34.38
N SER A 103 9.10 -10.35 33.12
CA SER A 103 8.44 -10.97 31.96
C SER A 103 9.30 -12.03 31.26
N ALA A 104 10.62 -11.94 31.39
CA ALA A 104 11.60 -12.78 30.71
C ALA A 104 12.73 -13.17 31.68
N SER A 105 12.37 -13.82 32.80
CA SER A 105 13.29 -14.23 33.87
C SER A 105 14.46 -15.12 33.40
N PHE A 106 14.31 -15.81 32.27
CA PHE A 106 15.38 -16.60 31.62
C PHE A 106 16.53 -15.74 31.06
N LEU A 107 16.32 -14.43 30.85
CA LEU A 107 17.39 -13.51 30.42
C LEU A 107 18.27 -13.02 31.59
N LYS A 108 17.89 -13.25 32.85
CA LYS A 108 18.64 -12.77 34.04
C LYS A 108 20.15 -13.08 33.99
N PRO A 109 20.61 -14.31 33.65
CA PRO A 109 22.05 -14.62 33.59
C PRO A 109 22.81 -13.88 32.48
N ILE A 110 22.09 -13.36 31.48
CA ILE A 110 22.67 -12.65 30.32
C ILE A 110 22.69 -11.13 30.57
N ILE A 111 21.86 -10.65 31.50
CA ILE A 111 21.68 -9.23 31.85
C ILE A 111 22.75 -8.73 32.85
N GLU A 112 23.55 -9.62 33.44
CA GLU A 112 24.65 -9.26 34.37
C GLU A 112 25.78 -8.45 33.70
N ASN A 113 25.87 -8.44 32.37
CA ASN A 113 26.82 -7.61 31.62
C ASN A 113 26.14 -6.32 31.09
N ASP A 114 26.57 -5.16 31.58
CA ASP A 114 25.98 -3.85 31.26
C ASP A 114 25.92 -3.53 29.76
N LEU A 115 26.89 -3.98 28.96
CA LEU A 115 26.88 -3.81 27.50
C LEU A 115 25.78 -4.65 26.85
N VAL A 116 25.66 -5.92 27.25
CA VAL A 116 24.66 -6.86 26.72
C VAL A 116 23.25 -6.42 27.13
N LYS A 117 23.08 -6.01 28.40
CA LYS A 117 21.85 -5.41 28.95
C LYS A 117 21.39 -4.22 28.13
N SER A 118 22.30 -3.28 27.83
CA SER A 118 21.99 -2.07 27.04
C SER A 118 21.55 -2.40 25.61
N VAL A 119 22.21 -3.35 24.95
CA VAL A 119 21.85 -3.81 23.59
C VAL A 119 20.49 -4.52 23.58
N ILE A 120 20.25 -5.42 24.54
CA ILE A 120 18.97 -6.14 24.65
C ILE A 120 17.83 -5.15 24.89
N GLN A 121 17.95 -4.25 25.88
CA GLN A 121 16.90 -3.29 26.19
C GLN A 121 16.61 -2.33 25.02
N GLY A 122 17.64 -1.90 24.29
CA GLY A 122 17.48 -1.03 23.13
C GLY A 122 16.78 -1.71 21.95
N PHE A 123 17.28 -2.87 21.52
CA PHE A 123 16.90 -3.46 20.23
C PHE A 123 15.81 -4.54 20.33
N LEU A 124 15.76 -5.33 21.41
CA LEU A 124 14.82 -6.46 21.54
C LEU A 124 13.35 -6.04 21.42
N PRO A 125 12.86 -4.96 22.07
CA PRO A 125 11.45 -4.56 21.96
C PRO A 125 11.05 -4.23 20.51
N GLY A 126 11.92 -3.54 19.77
CA GLY A 126 11.69 -3.21 18.36
C GLY A 126 11.64 -4.46 17.47
N ILE A 127 12.50 -5.45 17.72
CA ILE A 127 12.52 -6.72 16.97
C ILE A 127 11.25 -7.53 17.28
N VAL A 128 10.89 -7.69 18.55
CA VAL A 128 9.69 -8.43 18.97
C VAL A 128 8.42 -7.78 18.42
N LEU A 129 8.32 -6.45 18.44
CA LEU A 129 7.19 -5.72 17.84
C LEU A 129 7.09 -5.97 16.33
N LYS A 130 8.22 -5.92 15.61
CA LYS A 130 8.29 -6.20 14.17
C LYS A 130 7.86 -7.63 13.85
N LEU A 131 8.23 -8.61 14.67
CA LEU A 131 7.81 -10.01 14.54
C LEU A 131 6.31 -10.18 14.73
N PHE A 132 5.69 -9.49 15.70
CA PHE A 132 4.22 -9.53 15.86
C PHE A 132 3.51 -8.91 14.64
N ILE A 133 4.01 -7.79 14.11
CA ILE A 133 3.32 -7.02 13.06
C ILE A 133 3.56 -7.59 11.64
N ILE A 134 4.58 -8.43 11.40
CA ILE A 134 4.96 -8.91 10.06
C ILE A 134 3.81 -9.59 9.28
N PHE A 135 2.88 -10.27 9.96
CA PHE A 135 1.73 -10.94 9.35
C PHE A 135 0.51 -10.02 9.18
N LEU A 136 0.48 -8.86 9.86
CA LEU A 136 -0.69 -7.99 9.92
C LEU A 136 -1.10 -7.43 8.54
N PRO A 137 -0.21 -6.96 7.65
CA PRO A 137 -0.63 -6.48 6.33
C PRO A 137 -1.37 -7.55 5.52
N SER A 138 -0.95 -8.82 5.63
CA SER A 138 -1.62 -9.96 4.99
C SER A 138 -3.02 -10.20 5.56
N ILE A 139 -3.18 -10.13 6.89
CA ILE A 139 -4.49 -10.25 7.55
C ILE A 139 -5.43 -9.12 7.09
N LEU A 140 -4.94 -7.88 7.10
CA LEU A 140 -5.72 -6.71 6.68
C LEU A 140 -6.06 -6.73 5.18
N MET A 141 -5.22 -7.32 4.35
CA MET A 141 -5.50 -7.58 2.94
C MET A 141 -6.63 -8.61 2.77
N VAL A 142 -6.60 -9.72 3.52
CA VAL A 142 -7.68 -10.73 3.52
C VAL A 142 -9.01 -10.13 3.99
N MET A 143 -9.00 -9.34 5.07
CA MET A 143 -10.20 -8.62 5.53
C MET A 143 -10.75 -7.68 4.45
N SER A 144 -9.87 -6.97 3.73
CA SER A 144 -10.27 -6.05 2.65
C SER A 144 -10.87 -6.80 1.45
N LYS A 145 -10.34 -7.99 1.12
CA LYS A 145 -10.91 -8.87 0.09
C LYS A 145 -12.33 -9.31 0.46
N PHE A 146 -12.58 -9.67 1.71
CA PHE A 146 -13.91 -10.09 2.19
C PHE A 146 -14.99 -8.99 2.11
N GLU A 147 -14.60 -7.71 2.21
CA GLU A 147 -15.53 -6.55 2.11
C GLU A 147 -16.12 -6.32 0.71
N GLY A 148 -15.62 -7.02 -0.31
CA GLY A 148 -16.18 -6.98 -1.67
C GLY A 148 -15.77 -5.78 -2.51
N PHE A 149 -14.55 -5.26 -2.36
CA PHE A 149 -14.03 -4.26 -3.31
C PHE A 149 -13.65 -4.92 -4.64
N VAL A 150 -14.02 -4.29 -5.76
CA VAL A 150 -13.90 -4.84 -7.11
C VAL A 150 -12.55 -4.58 -7.80
N SER A 151 -11.69 -3.74 -7.22
CA SER A 151 -10.40 -3.36 -7.80
C SER A 151 -9.24 -3.53 -6.82
N LEU A 152 -8.07 -3.95 -7.33
CA LEU A 152 -6.85 -4.11 -6.54
C LEU A 152 -6.43 -2.80 -5.86
N SER A 153 -6.49 -1.63 -6.52
CA SER A 153 -6.12 -0.36 -5.88
C SER A 153 -7.04 -0.01 -4.71
N SER A 154 -8.33 -0.34 -4.80
CA SER A 154 -9.31 -0.10 -3.72
C SER A 154 -9.06 -1.05 -2.53
N LEU A 155 -8.71 -2.30 -2.80
CA LEU A 155 -8.30 -3.28 -1.79
C LEU A 155 -7.04 -2.81 -1.04
N GLU A 156 -6.01 -2.38 -1.77
CA GLU A 156 -4.77 -1.88 -1.17
C GLU A 156 -4.98 -0.59 -0.36
N ARG A 157 -5.75 0.38 -0.88
CA ARG A 157 -6.07 1.62 -0.15
C ARG A 157 -6.86 1.35 1.14
N ARG A 158 -7.79 0.40 1.13
CA ARG A 158 -8.57 -0.03 2.29
C ARG A 158 -7.72 -0.78 3.32
N ALA A 159 -6.84 -1.67 2.87
CA ALA A 159 -5.89 -2.36 3.73
C ALA A 159 -4.90 -1.37 4.38
N ALA A 160 -4.36 -0.43 3.59
CA ALA A 160 -3.51 0.67 4.07
C ALA A 160 -4.22 1.51 5.14
N PHE A 161 -5.50 1.87 4.92
CA PHE A 161 -6.28 2.62 5.89
C PHE A 161 -6.42 1.89 7.23
N ARG A 162 -6.78 0.60 7.22
CA ARG A 162 -6.85 -0.18 8.47
C ARG A 162 -5.48 -0.29 9.15
N TYR A 163 -4.40 -0.47 8.39
CA TYR A 163 -3.06 -0.57 8.98
C TYR A 163 -2.59 0.78 9.55
N TYR A 164 -2.96 1.90 8.94
CA TYR A 164 -2.73 3.24 9.50
C TYR A 164 -3.46 3.43 10.84
N ILE A 165 -4.75 3.07 10.92
CA ILE A 165 -5.52 3.14 12.17
C ILE A 165 -4.93 2.20 13.24
N PHE A 166 -4.49 1.01 12.86
CA PHE A 166 -3.79 0.09 13.76
C PHE A 166 -2.46 0.67 14.26
N ASN A 167 -1.64 1.27 13.38
CA ASN A 167 -0.40 1.92 13.78
C ASN A 167 -0.65 3.10 14.74
N LEU A 168 -1.70 3.88 14.50
CA LEU A 168 -2.12 4.96 15.40
C LEU A 168 -2.57 4.42 16.77
N VAL A 169 -3.46 3.42 16.80
CA VAL A 169 -4.09 2.93 18.04
C VAL A 169 -3.17 1.99 18.82
N ASN A 170 -2.59 0.98 18.19
CA ASN A 170 -1.79 -0.04 18.85
C ASN A 170 -0.32 0.37 18.97
N VAL A 171 0.32 0.77 17.86
CA VAL A 171 1.78 1.00 17.84
C VAL A 171 2.15 2.33 18.50
N PHE A 172 1.39 3.40 18.24
CA PHE A 172 1.64 4.72 18.83
C PHE A 172 0.92 4.89 20.18
N LEU A 173 -0.41 5.01 20.19
CA LEU A 173 -1.17 5.25 21.44
C LEU A 173 -1.00 4.09 22.42
N GLY A 174 -1.10 2.84 21.98
CA GLY A 174 -0.97 1.66 22.83
C GLY A 174 0.41 1.52 23.47
N SER A 175 1.49 1.84 22.75
CA SER A 175 2.84 1.88 23.34
C SER A 175 2.97 2.94 24.43
N ILE A 176 2.41 4.14 24.22
CA ILE A 176 2.46 5.24 25.19
C ILE A 176 1.59 4.92 26.41
N ILE A 177 0.34 4.49 26.19
CA ILE A 177 -0.62 4.17 27.24
C ILE A 177 -0.16 2.94 28.01
N THR A 178 0.08 1.80 27.38
CA THR A 178 0.44 0.58 28.14
C THR A 178 1.81 0.68 28.79
N GLY A 179 2.76 1.38 28.14
CA GLY A 179 4.06 1.68 28.73
C GLY A 179 4.03 2.65 29.91
N SER A 180 2.94 3.40 30.12
CA SER A 180 2.70 4.20 31.35
C SER A 180 1.72 3.51 32.31
N ALA A 181 0.83 2.68 31.79
CA ALA A 181 -0.16 1.97 32.57
C ALA A 181 0.43 0.81 33.38
N PHE A 182 1.53 0.16 33.01
CA PHE A 182 2.16 -0.81 33.93
C PHE A 182 2.63 -0.18 35.25
N GLU A 183 2.88 1.13 35.28
CA GLU A 183 3.19 1.91 36.48
C GLU A 183 1.94 2.57 37.11
N GLN A 184 0.82 2.70 36.37
CA GLN A 184 -0.33 3.55 36.71
C GLN A 184 -1.73 2.93 36.40
N LEU A 185 -1.84 1.61 36.21
CA LEU A 185 -3.05 0.95 35.66
C LEU A 185 -4.31 1.24 36.48
N ASP A 186 -4.15 1.16 37.81
CA ASP A 186 -5.24 1.34 38.77
C ASP A 186 -5.72 2.81 38.86
N SER A 187 -4.88 3.79 38.50
CA SER A 187 -5.31 5.19 38.34
C SER A 187 -5.91 5.46 36.96
N PHE A 188 -5.39 4.85 35.90
CA PHE A 188 -5.90 5.02 34.54
C PHE A 188 -7.33 4.50 34.38
N LEU A 189 -7.64 3.33 34.94
CA LEU A 189 -9.00 2.76 34.92
C LEU A 189 -10.03 3.59 35.72
N LYS A 190 -9.56 4.51 36.58
CA LYS A 190 -10.39 5.39 37.42
C LYS A 190 -10.38 6.85 36.93
N GLN A 191 -9.65 7.18 35.86
CA GLN A 191 -9.54 8.55 35.35
C GLN A 191 -10.73 8.97 34.49
N SER A 192 -11.17 10.22 34.69
CA SER A 192 -12.14 10.89 33.80
C SER A 192 -11.53 11.18 32.42
N ALA A 193 -12.35 11.09 31.36
CA ALA A 193 -11.92 11.28 29.97
C ALA A 193 -11.15 12.59 29.72
N ASN A 194 -11.45 13.65 30.47
CA ASN A 194 -10.76 14.95 30.39
C ASN A 194 -9.27 14.89 30.78
N GLN A 195 -8.83 13.84 31.49
CA GLN A 195 -7.43 13.68 31.89
C GLN A 195 -6.59 12.88 30.86
N ILE A 196 -7.21 12.17 29.91
CA ILE A 196 -6.49 11.33 28.93
C ILE A 196 -5.44 12.12 28.13
N PRO A 197 -5.73 13.31 27.54
CA PRO A 197 -4.71 14.07 26.80
C PRO A 197 -3.56 14.54 27.69
N ARG A 198 -3.83 14.77 28.98
CA ARG A 198 -2.85 15.19 30.00
C ARG A 198 -1.93 14.03 30.38
N THR A 199 -2.47 12.86 30.70
CA THR A 199 -1.65 11.69 31.07
C THR A 199 -0.82 11.20 29.88
N VAL A 200 -1.40 11.12 28.68
CA VAL A 200 -0.67 10.78 27.45
C VAL A 200 0.40 11.84 27.14
N GLY A 201 0.09 13.14 27.30
CA GLY A 201 1.02 14.25 27.10
C GLY A 201 2.32 14.10 27.90
N VAL A 202 2.23 13.72 29.17
CA VAL A 202 3.41 13.50 30.05
C VAL A 202 4.17 12.23 29.67
N ALA A 203 3.48 11.18 29.24
CA ALA A 203 4.09 9.91 28.86
C ALA A 203 4.87 9.96 27.51
N ILE A 204 4.50 10.86 26.59
CA ILE A 204 5.17 11.02 25.28
C ILE A 204 6.69 11.19 25.41
N PRO A 205 7.24 12.22 26.10
CA PRO A 205 8.69 12.39 26.19
C PRO A 205 9.42 11.17 26.78
N ILE A 206 8.83 10.51 27.77
CA ILE A 206 9.41 9.33 28.44
C ILE A 206 9.59 8.16 27.45
N LYS A 207 8.68 8.01 26.48
CA LYS A 207 8.73 6.93 25.47
C LYS A 207 9.50 7.29 24.20
N ALA A 208 10.13 8.47 24.12
CA ALA A 208 10.94 8.87 22.96
C ALA A 208 12.05 7.85 22.63
N THR A 209 12.76 7.34 23.64
CA THR A 209 13.86 6.37 23.48
C THR A 209 13.39 5.07 22.80
N PHE A 210 12.22 4.56 23.16
CA PHE A 210 11.62 3.38 22.53
C PHE A 210 11.32 3.62 21.05
N PHE A 211 10.78 4.79 20.70
CA PHE A 211 10.51 5.10 19.29
C PHE A 211 11.79 5.34 18.48
N ILE A 212 12.86 5.89 19.08
CA ILE A 212 14.18 5.98 18.43
C ILE A 212 14.71 4.59 18.06
N THR A 213 14.74 3.63 18.99
CA THR A 213 15.24 2.29 18.69
C THR A 213 14.31 1.52 17.75
N TYR A 214 12.99 1.72 17.84
CA TYR A 214 12.03 1.21 16.85
C TYR A 214 12.31 1.72 15.43
N ILE A 215 12.60 3.02 15.25
CA ILE A 215 12.98 3.59 13.94
C ILE A 215 14.29 2.97 13.41
N MET A 216 15.26 2.69 14.28
CA MET A 216 16.49 2.00 13.88
C MET A 216 16.24 0.55 13.43
N VAL A 217 15.34 -0.18 14.11
CA VAL A 217 15.06 -1.61 13.83
C VAL A 217 14.07 -1.83 12.68
N ASP A 218 12.91 -1.18 12.69
CA ASP A 218 11.92 -1.33 11.61
C ASP A 218 12.23 -0.43 10.42
N GLY A 219 12.68 0.80 10.67
CA GLY A 219 13.03 1.77 9.63
C GLY A 219 14.36 1.44 8.97
N TRP A 220 15.48 1.74 9.62
CA TRP A 220 16.81 1.66 8.99
C TRP A 220 17.15 0.22 8.58
N ALA A 221 17.17 -0.71 9.54
CA ALA A 221 17.48 -2.11 9.27
C ALA A 221 16.41 -2.81 8.42
N GLY A 222 15.15 -2.33 8.45
CA GLY A 222 14.10 -2.85 7.57
C GLY A 222 14.30 -2.47 6.10
N VAL A 223 14.62 -1.22 5.81
CA VAL A 223 14.89 -0.78 4.41
C VAL A 223 16.23 -1.33 3.91
N ALA A 224 17.25 -1.41 4.77
CA ALA A 224 18.50 -2.09 4.44
C ALA A 224 18.31 -3.60 4.22
N GLY A 225 17.32 -4.23 4.84
CA GLY A 225 16.91 -5.61 4.53
C GLY A 225 16.09 -5.74 3.25
N GLU A 226 15.25 -4.75 2.93
CA GLU A 226 14.39 -4.76 1.74
C GLU A 226 15.20 -4.77 0.43
N ILE A 227 16.38 -4.11 0.37
CA ILE A 227 17.23 -4.15 -0.83
C ILE A 227 17.74 -5.56 -1.17
N LEU A 228 17.91 -6.44 -0.16
CA LEU A 228 18.33 -7.84 -0.37
C LEU A 228 17.22 -8.73 -0.95
N ARG A 229 15.95 -8.30 -0.86
CA ARG A 229 14.76 -9.02 -1.35
C ARG A 229 14.76 -10.52 -1.02
N LEU A 230 15.13 -10.87 0.22
CA LEU A 230 15.36 -12.26 0.65
C LEU A 230 14.17 -13.19 0.35
N LYS A 231 12.93 -12.73 0.53
CA LYS A 231 11.72 -13.53 0.24
C LYS A 231 11.64 -13.91 -1.25
N PRO A 232 11.56 -12.97 -2.23
CA PRO A 232 11.65 -13.30 -3.65
C PRO A 232 12.86 -14.17 -4.02
N LEU A 233 14.05 -13.87 -3.48
CA LEU A 233 15.28 -14.61 -3.79
C LEU A 233 15.20 -16.09 -3.37
N ILE A 234 14.76 -16.37 -2.15
CA ILE A 234 14.58 -17.75 -1.65
C ILE A 234 13.52 -18.47 -2.47
N PHE A 235 12.36 -17.85 -2.72
CA PHE A 235 11.30 -18.45 -3.54
C PHE A 235 11.75 -18.73 -4.97
N PHE A 236 12.57 -17.87 -5.57
CA PHE A 236 13.15 -18.09 -6.90
C PHE A 236 14.03 -19.35 -6.91
N HIS A 237 14.99 -19.47 -5.99
CA HIS A 237 15.86 -20.65 -5.93
C HIS A 237 15.09 -21.95 -5.63
N VAL A 238 14.11 -21.92 -4.73
CA VAL A 238 13.26 -23.08 -4.42
C VAL A 238 12.43 -23.49 -5.65
N LYS A 239 11.77 -22.54 -6.33
CA LYS A 239 11.04 -22.82 -7.59
C LYS A 239 11.97 -23.37 -8.67
N ASN A 240 13.15 -22.78 -8.83
CA ASN A 240 14.12 -23.17 -9.84
C ASN A 240 14.71 -24.57 -9.61
N PHE A 241 14.77 -25.05 -8.36
CA PHE A 241 15.23 -26.39 -8.04
C PHE A 241 14.14 -27.47 -8.17
N PHE A 242 12.88 -27.16 -7.84
CA PHE A 242 11.80 -28.16 -7.77
C PHE A 242 10.76 -28.11 -8.90
N LEU A 243 10.54 -26.97 -9.56
CA LEU A 243 9.38 -26.75 -10.45
C LEU A 243 9.74 -26.34 -11.89
N VAL A 244 10.85 -25.62 -12.08
CA VAL A 244 11.27 -25.11 -13.40
C VAL A 244 11.75 -26.26 -14.29
N LYS A 245 11.17 -26.38 -15.49
CA LYS A 245 11.57 -27.31 -16.55
C LYS A 245 11.93 -26.61 -17.86
N THR A 246 11.33 -25.45 -18.13
CA THR A 246 11.54 -24.63 -19.34
C THR A 246 12.04 -23.23 -18.99
N GLU A 247 12.57 -22.51 -19.98
CA GLU A 247 12.97 -21.11 -19.81
C GLU A 247 11.80 -20.20 -19.44
N LYS A 248 10.58 -20.49 -19.94
CA LYS A 248 9.36 -19.75 -19.57
C LYS A 248 9.01 -19.92 -18.10
N ASP A 249 9.12 -21.14 -17.58
CA ASP A 249 8.89 -21.41 -16.16
C ASP A 249 9.88 -20.63 -15.27
N ARG A 250 11.10 -20.38 -15.78
CA ARG A 250 12.12 -19.58 -15.11
C ARG A 250 11.79 -18.08 -15.14
N GLU A 251 11.22 -17.56 -16.23
CA GLU A 251 10.68 -16.20 -16.29
C GLU A 251 9.51 -16.01 -15.31
N GLU A 252 8.57 -16.98 -15.24
CA GLU A 252 7.48 -16.98 -14.26
C GLU A 252 7.95 -17.12 -12.80
N ALA A 253 9.05 -17.85 -12.58
CA ALA A 253 9.71 -17.92 -11.28
C ALA A 253 10.37 -16.59 -10.91
N MET A 254 10.89 -15.84 -11.89
CA MET A 254 11.53 -14.52 -11.72
C MET A 254 10.51 -13.37 -11.60
N ASN A 255 9.37 -13.60 -10.96
CA ASN A 255 8.37 -12.55 -10.71
C ASN A 255 8.79 -11.68 -9.49
N PRO A 256 9.14 -10.39 -9.69
CA PRO A 256 9.51 -9.51 -8.59
C PRO A 256 8.32 -9.05 -7.75
N GLY A 257 7.09 -9.11 -8.28
CA GLY A 257 5.89 -8.51 -7.72
C GLY A 257 5.92 -6.97 -7.70
N GLN A 258 4.83 -6.38 -7.22
CA GLN A 258 4.67 -4.94 -7.05
C GLN A 258 5.19 -4.41 -5.71
N ILE A 259 5.22 -3.07 -5.60
CA ILE A 259 5.40 -2.38 -4.32
C ILE A 259 4.20 -2.70 -3.43
N ASN A 260 4.44 -3.20 -2.21
CA ASN A 260 3.38 -3.49 -1.24
C ASN A 260 2.83 -2.18 -0.62
N PHE A 261 2.05 -1.40 -1.40
CA PHE A 261 1.52 -0.10 -0.98
C PHE A 261 0.80 -0.20 0.38
N HIS A 262 -0.02 -1.24 0.53
CA HIS A 262 -0.79 -1.53 1.75
C HIS A 262 0.05 -1.77 3.01
N ALA A 263 1.35 -2.06 2.89
CA ALA A 263 2.28 -2.26 4.00
C ALA A 263 3.26 -1.08 4.16
N THR A 264 3.76 -0.54 3.05
CA THR A 264 4.81 0.51 3.05
C THR A 264 4.25 1.90 3.37
N GLU A 265 3.08 2.28 2.83
CA GLU A 265 2.51 3.61 3.08
C GLU A 265 2.14 3.83 4.56
N PRO A 266 1.49 2.88 5.27
CA PRO A 266 1.12 3.08 6.68
C PRO A 266 2.32 3.13 7.63
N ARG A 267 3.45 2.52 7.25
CA ARG A 267 4.74 2.64 7.95
C ARG A 267 5.31 4.05 7.79
N ILE A 268 5.29 4.60 6.57
CA ILE A 268 5.72 5.99 6.31
C ILE A 268 4.85 6.98 7.09
N GLN A 269 3.53 6.77 7.11
CA GLN A 269 2.59 7.60 7.90
C GLN A 269 2.87 7.56 9.40
N LEU A 270 3.27 6.40 9.95
CA LEU A 270 3.66 6.30 11.36
C LEU A 270 4.90 7.15 11.66
N TYR A 271 5.90 7.17 10.77
CA TYR A 271 7.07 8.04 10.93
C TYR A 271 6.72 9.53 10.77
N PHE A 272 5.77 9.91 9.89
CA PHE A 272 5.22 11.27 9.87
C PHE A 272 4.52 11.64 11.18
N LEU A 273 3.69 10.75 11.75
CA LEU A 273 3.04 10.95 13.04
C LEU A 273 4.07 11.15 14.17
N LEU A 274 5.06 10.26 14.27
CA LEU A 274 6.13 10.37 15.27
C LEU A 274 6.92 11.68 15.10
N GLY A 275 7.29 12.04 13.87
CA GLY A 275 7.99 13.30 13.59
C GLY A 275 7.18 14.53 14.01
N LEU A 276 5.90 14.59 13.63
CA LEU A 276 5.03 15.71 13.98
C LEU A 276 4.73 15.81 15.48
N VAL A 277 4.57 14.68 16.18
CA VAL A 277 4.33 14.66 17.64
C VAL A 277 5.59 15.01 18.43
N TYR A 278 6.75 14.45 18.05
CA TYR A 278 7.99 14.64 18.80
C TYR A 278 8.78 15.88 18.41
N ALA A 279 8.52 16.53 17.27
CA ALA A 279 9.20 17.78 16.89
C ALA A 279 9.18 18.87 17.99
N PRO A 280 8.03 19.23 18.62
CA PRO A 280 8.01 20.20 19.71
C PRO A 280 8.36 19.63 21.09
N VAL A 281 8.56 18.31 21.25
CA VAL A 281 8.70 17.64 22.55
C VAL A 281 10.11 17.06 22.78
N THR A 282 10.68 16.40 21.77
CA THR A 282 12.00 15.76 21.83
C THR A 282 12.65 15.78 20.44
N PRO A 283 13.24 16.92 20.02
CA PRO A 283 13.78 17.10 18.67
C PRO A 283 14.85 16.08 18.25
N VAL A 284 15.52 15.44 19.22
CA VAL A 284 16.53 14.39 19.01
C VAL A 284 16.00 13.19 18.21
N LEU A 285 14.69 12.98 18.17
CA LEU A 285 14.07 11.92 17.37
C LEU A 285 14.05 12.26 15.85
N LEU A 286 14.06 13.54 15.46
CA LEU A 286 13.94 13.97 14.06
C LEU A 286 15.11 13.53 13.15
N PRO A 287 16.39 13.64 13.55
CA PRO A 287 17.51 13.12 12.75
C PRO A 287 17.34 11.64 12.35
N PHE A 288 16.80 10.80 13.25
CA PHE A 288 16.58 9.38 12.96
C PHE A 288 15.54 9.16 11.86
N ILE A 289 14.47 9.96 11.86
CA ILE A 289 13.44 9.97 10.81
C ILE A 289 13.98 10.51 9.49
N ILE A 290 14.79 11.58 9.52
CA ILE A 290 15.38 12.17 8.31
C ILE A 290 16.34 11.18 7.63
N ILE A 291 17.20 10.50 8.40
CA ILE A 291 18.08 9.44 7.89
C ILE A 291 17.26 8.28 7.32
N PHE A 292 16.17 7.88 7.98
CA PHE A 292 15.24 6.88 7.43
C PHE A 292 14.69 7.32 6.07
N PHE A 293 14.17 8.54 5.93
CA PHE A 293 13.60 9.01 4.68
C PHE A 293 14.64 9.15 3.56
N ALA A 294 15.86 9.60 3.86
CA ALA A 294 16.95 9.67 2.88
C ALA A 294 17.33 8.27 2.35
N LEU A 295 17.49 7.29 3.25
CA LEU A 295 17.82 5.91 2.89
C LEU A 295 16.66 5.22 2.16
N ALA A 296 15.42 5.40 2.62
CA ALA A 296 14.21 4.91 1.96
C ALA A 296 14.03 5.47 0.55
N TYR A 297 14.26 6.77 0.36
CA TYR A 297 14.21 7.40 -0.96
C TYR A 297 15.22 6.76 -1.93
N LEU A 298 16.47 6.58 -1.51
CA LEU A 298 17.51 5.96 -2.35
C LEU A 298 17.18 4.51 -2.70
N VAL A 299 16.79 3.69 -1.71
CA VAL A 299 16.49 2.26 -1.90
C VAL A 299 15.22 2.06 -2.75
N PHE A 300 14.10 2.70 -2.41
CA PHE A 300 12.87 2.54 -3.20
C PHE A 300 13.02 3.12 -4.60
N ARG A 301 13.72 4.25 -4.79
CA ARG A 301 14.01 4.77 -6.15
C ARG A 301 14.81 3.77 -6.98
N HIS A 302 15.83 3.13 -6.40
CA HIS A 302 16.60 2.09 -7.08
C HIS A 302 15.71 0.89 -7.46
N GLN A 303 14.91 0.38 -6.53
CA GLN A 303 14.05 -0.79 -6.76
C GLN A 303 12.89 -0.51 -7.74
N ILE A 304 12.33 0.70 -7.76
CA ILE A 304 11.32 1.12 -8.74
C ILE A 304 11.87 1.11 -10.16
N ILE A 305 13.12 1.54 -10.35
CA ILE A 305 13.75 1.59 -11.68
C ILE A 305 14.16 0.19 -12.15
N ASN A 306 14.67 -0.66 -11.25
CA ASN A 306 15.36 -1.89 -11.62
C ASN A 306 14.57 -3.18 -11.39
N VAL A 307 13.51 -3.19 -10.57
CA VAL A 307 12.95 -4.43 -10.01
C VAL A 307 11.44 -4.51 -9.99
N TYR A 308 10.73 -3.54 -9.40
CA TYR A 308 9.29 -3.70 -9.16
C TYR A 308 8.49 -3.63 -10.47
N ASN A 309 7.56 -4.57 -10.66
CA ASN A 309 6.59 -4.53 -11.75
C ASN A 309 5.24 -4.02 -11.22
N GLN A 310 4.63 -3.05 -11.88
CA GLN A 310 3.41 -2.39 -11.40
C GLN A 310 2.17 -3.07 -12.01
N GLU A 311 1.41 -3.81 -11.18
CA GLU A 311 0.27 -4.61 -11.64
C GLU A 311 -0.93 -3.76 -12.08
N TYR A 312 -1.09 -2.54 -11.55
CA TYR A 312 -2.18 -1.63 -11.87
C TYR A 312 -1.74 -0.15 -11.90
N GLU A 313 -2.37 0.68 -12.71
CA GLU A 313 -2.13 2.14 -12.72
C GLU A 313 -3.29 2.89 -12.06
N SER A 314 -3.01 3.65 -11.00
CA SER A 314 -4.02 4.37 -10.19
C SER A 314 -3.97 5.89 -10.38
N ALA A 315 -2.99 6.41 -11.13
CA ALA A 315 -2.79 7.83 -11.44
C ALA A 315 -2.82 8.74 -10.19
N GLY A 316 -2.28 8.26 -9.06
CA GLY A 316 -2.21 9.02 -7.81
C GLY A 316 -3.53 9.17 -7.02
N ARG A 317 -4.59 8.40 -7.35
CA ARG A 317 -5.91 8.47 -6.68
C ARG A 317 -5.89 8.22 -5.16
N PHE A 318 -4.80 7.67 -4.62
CA PHE A 318 -4.57 7.51 -3.18
C PHE A 318 -4.12 8.81 -2.46
N TRP A 319 -3.72 9.86 -3.19
CA TRP A 319 -3.15 11.08 -2.60
C TRP A 319 -4.11 11.82 -1.63
N PRO A 320 -5.43 11.93 -1.88
CA PRO A 320 -6.36 12.48 -0.89
C PRO A 320 -6.36 11.72 0.45
N ASP A 321 -6.18 10.38 0.42
CA ASP A 321 -6.09 9.58 1.63
C ASP A 321 -4.78 9.88 2.39
N VAL A 322 -3.66 9.95 1.66
CA VAL A 322 -2.33 10.27 2.20
C VAL A 322 -2.34 11.66 2.85
N HIS A 323 -2.87 12.67 2.16
CA HIS A 323 -3.02 14.02 2.68
C HIS A 323 -3.92 14.05 3.93
N GLY A 324 -5.07 13.37 3.90
CA GLY A 324 -5.97 13.27 5.04
C GLY A 324 -5.32 12.64 6.29
N ARG A 325 -4.48 11.62 6.11
CA ARG A 325 -3.73 10.95 7.19
C ARG A 325 -2.65 11.85 7.80
N ILE A 326 -1.89 12.58 6.96
CA ILE A 326 -0.89 13.54 7.43
C ILE A 326 -1.55 14.70 8.19
N ILE A 327 -2.67 15.24 7.70
CA ILE A 327 -3.43 16.28 8.42
C ILE A 327 -4.00 15.73 9.73
N SER A 328 -4.52 14.50 9.74
CA SER A 328 -4.99 13.86 10.98
C SER A 328 -3.85 13.72 12.00
N ALA A 329 -2.65 13.32 11.56
CA ALA A 329 -1.46 13.25 12.40
C ALA A 329 -1.02 14.62 12.94
N LEU A 330 -1.17 15.69 12.14
CA LEU A 330 -0.89 17.07 12.57
C LEU A 330 -1.88 17.55 13.64
N ILE A 331 -3.19 17.28 13.48
CA ILE A 331 -4.21 17.58 14.49
C ILE A 331 -3.94 16.78 15.78
N ILE A 332 -3.58 15.49 15.67
CA ILE A 332 -3.21 14.65 16.81
C ILE A 332 -1.99 15.23 17.54
N SER A 333 -0.94 15.65 16.82
CA SER A 333 0.23 16.33 17.42
C SER A 333 -0.19 17.59 18.20
N GLN A 334 -1.01 18.47 17.60
CA GLN A 334 -1.46 19.71 18.24
C GLN A 334 -2.30 19.44 19.51
N VAL A 335 -3.19 18.45 19.48
CA VAL A 335 -4.02 18.05 20.64
C VAL A 335 -3.15 17.45 21.76
N LEU A 336 -2.15 16.62 21.42
CA LEU A 336 -1.23 16.04 22.40
C LEU A 336 -0.28 17.09 22.99
N LEU A 337 0.17 18.05 22.19
CA LEU A 337 0.96 19.21 22.66
C LEU A 337 0.15 20.08 23.63
N LEU A 338 -1.13 20.33 23.33
CA LEU A 338 -2.05 21.00 24.26
C LEU A 338 -2.20 20.22 25.57
N GLY A 339 -2.35 18.89 25.48
CA GLY A 339 -2.40 17.99 26.64
C GLY A 339 -1.15 18.11 27.54
N LEU A 340 0.05 18.07 26.93
CA LEU A 340 1.33 18.26 27.62
C LEU A 340 1.46 19.67 28.22
N MET A 341 1.18 20.74 27.47
CA MET A 341 1.36 22.11 27.94
C MET A 341 0.37 22.49 29.07
N SER A 342 -0.84 21.93 29.05
CA SER A 342 -1.82 22.04 30.13
C SER A 342 -1.28 21.50 31.48
N THR A 343 -0.35 20.54 31.45
CA THR A 343 0.26 20.00 32.67
C THR A 343 1.28 20.94 33.32
N LYS A 344 1.91 21.81 32.54
CA LYS A 344 3.02 22.69 32.96
C LYS A 344 2.55 24.05 33.50
N GLY A 345 1.24 24.21 33.76
CA GLY A 345 0.67 25.48 34.23
C GLY A 345 0.66 26.61 33.20
N ALA A 346 1.00 26.33 31.93
CA ALA A 346 1.20 27.33 30.87
C ALA A 346 -0.13 27.81 30.25
N ALA A 347 -1.12 28.17 31.08
CA ALA A 347 -2.49 28.51 30.67
C ALA A 347 -2.58 29.64 29.64
N GLN A 348 -1.63 30.58 29.64
CA GLN A 348 -1.55 31.66 28.64
C GLN A 348 -1.30 31.15 27.20
N SER A 349 -0.73 29.96 27.03
CA SER A 349 -0.51 29.33 25.72
C SER A 349 -1.75 28.62 25.15
N THR A 350 -2.73 28.30 26.01
CA THR A 350 -3.88 27.47 25.63
C THR A 350 -4.73 28.07 24.49
N PRO A 351 -5.06 29.38 24.45
CA PRO A 351 -5.84 29.96 23.36
C PRO A 351 -5.16 29.81 21.99
N PHE A 352 -3.84 30.02 21.94
CA PHE A 352 -3.05 29.89 20.72
C PHE A 352 -2.96 28.42 20.26
N LEU A 353 -2.78 27.49 21.19
CA LEU A 353 -2.75 26.05 20.88
C LEU A 353 -4.11 25.50 20.42
N VAL A 354 -5.23 26.04 20.90
CA VAL A 354 -6.58 25.69 20.42
C VAL A 354 -6.85 26.21 19.00
N ALA A 355 -6.27 27.36 18.62
CA ALA A 355 -6.42 27.89 17.26
C ALA A 355 -5.78 27.00 16.19
N LEU A 356 -4.69 26.29 16.51
CA LEU A 356 -3.95 25.43 15.56
C LEU A 356 -4.80 24.29 14.94
N PRO A 357 -5.49 23.41 15.68
CA PRO A 357 -6.33 22.36 15.09
C PRO A 357 -7.53 22.93 14.34
N VAL A 358 -8.07 24.07 14.78
CA VAL A 358 -9.17 24.78 14.08
C VAL A 358 -8.70 25.27 12.71
N LEU A 359 -7.56 25.98 12.64
CA LEU A 359 -6.96 26.44 11.38
C LEU A 359 -6.57 25.26 10.48
N THR A 360 -6.02 24.20 11.06
CA THR A 360 -5.63 22.97 10.34
C THR A 360 -6.85 22.27 9.74
N PHE A 361 -7.98 22.21 10.45
CA PHE A 361 -9.24 21.68 9.95
C PHE A 361 -9.83 22.55 8.82
N PHE A 362 -9.82 23.88 8.96
CA PHE A 362 -10.26 24.77 7.88
C PHE A 362 -9.36 24.67 6.64
N PHE A 363 -8.04 24.56 6.82
CA PHE A 363 -7.11 24.29 5.72
C PHE A 363 -7.41 22.96 5.02
N HIS A 364 -7.69 21.88 5.76
CA HIS A 364 -8.14 20.63 5.17
C HIS A 364 -9.44 20.78 4.39
N ARG A 365 -10.42 21.50 4.96
CA ARG A 365 -11.72 21.76 4.32
C ARG A 365 -11.55 22.54 3.01
N PHE A 366 -10.65 23.52 2.98
CA PHE A 366 -10.27 24.28 1.80
C PHE A 366 -9.59 23.38 0.75
N CYS A 367 -8.54 22.65 1.13
CA CYS A 367 -7.82 21.75 0.22
C CYS A 367 -8.73 20.65 -0.36
N LYS A 368 -9.62 20.12 0.48
CA LYS A 368 -10.64 19.15 0.06
C LYS A 368 -11.62 19.77 -0.94
N GLY A 369 -12.11 20.98 -0.71
CA GLY A 369 -12.97 21.67 -1.68
C GLY A 369 -12.25 22.03 -3.00
N ARG A 370 -10.98 22.42 -2.92
CA ARG A 370 -10.24 23.01 -4.06
C ARG A 370 -9.47 22.02 -4.92
N TYR A 371 -8.95 20.94 -4.34
CA TYR A 371 -8.02 20.02 -5.01
C TYR A 371 -8.48 18.55 -5.07
N GLU A 372 -9.22 18.04 -4.07
CA GLU A 372 -9.75 16.67 -4.10
C GLU A 372 -10.58 16.34 -5.37
N PRO A 373 -11.40 17.27 -5.93
CA PRO A 373 -12.13 17.00 -7.17
C PRO A 373 -11.24 16.58 -8.34
N ALA A 374 -9.99 17.01 -8.42
CA ALA A 374 -9.06 16.62 -9.49
C ALA A 374 -8.63 15.14 -9.41
N PHE A 375 -8.76 14.50 -8.25
CA PHE A 375 -8.44 13.08 -8.05
C PHE A 375 -9.67 12.16 -8.13
N LEU A 376 -10.89 12.72 -8.01
CA LEU A 376 -12.14 11.95 -7.92
C LEU A 376 -13.09 12.18 -9.10
N ARG A 377 -12.98 13.29 -9.82
CA ARG A 377 -13.83 13.66 -10.95
C ARG A 377 -12.98 13.84 -12.20
N HIS A 378 -13.48 13.32 -13.32
CA HIS A 378 -12.81 13.47 -14.61
C HIS A 378 -13.47 14.64 -15.36
N PRO A 379 -12.75 15.76 -15.60
CA PRO A 379 -13.33 16.94 -16.23
C PRO A 379 -13.67 16.67 -17.70
N LEU A 380 -14.89 17.02 -18.11
CA LEU A 380 -15.40 16.78 -19.46
C LEU A 380 -14.59 17.50 -20.55
N GLN A 381 -13.96 18.62 -20.22
CA GLN A 381 -13.07 19.36 -21.12
C GLN A 381 -11.87 18.51 -21.55
N GLU A 382 -11.14 17.92 -20.60
CA GLU A 382 -9.98 17.06 -20.89
C GLU A 382 -10.41 15.78 -21.63
N ALA A 383 -11.57 15.21 -21.29
CA ALA A 383 -12.12 14.06 -22.01
C ALA A 383 -12.37 14.40 -23.49
N MET A 384 -13.00 15.54 -23.78
CA MET A 384 -13.27 15.99 -25.14
C MET A 384 -12.00 16.35 -25.92
N ILE A 385 -11.05 17.04 -25.29
CA ILE A 385 -9.74 17.35 -25.88
C ILE A 385 -9.01 16.05 -26.25
N LYS A 386 -9.00 15.06 -25.33
CA LYS A 386 -8.32 13.79 -25.56
C LYS A 386 -8.97 12.96 -26.67
N ASP A 387 -10.30 12.91 -26.72
CA ASP A 387 -11.06 12.23 -27.77
C ASP A 387 -10.79 12.88 -29.15
N THR A 388 -10.76 14.22 -29.21
CA THR A 388 -10.49 14.97 -30.45
C THR A 388 -9.06 14.75 -30.95
N LEU A 389 -8.07 14.75 -30.05
CA LEU A 389 -6.67 14.48 -30.40
C LEU A 389 -6.44 13.03 -30.84
N GLU A 390 -7.16 12.06 -30.27
CA GLU A 390 -7.10 10.67 -30.72
C GLU A 390 -7.72 10.49 -32.11
N GLN A 391 -8.90 11.08 -32.35
CA GLN A 391 -9.55 11.06 -33.66
C GLN A 391 -8.69 11.74 -34.74
N ALA A 392 -7.97 12.81 -34.42
CA ALA A 392 -7.04 13.47 -35.33
C ALA A 392 -5.78 12.62 -35.62
N ARG A 393 -5.34 11.79 -34.65
CA ARG A 393 -4.17 10.91 -34.79
C ARG A 393 -4.50 9.63 -35.56
N GLU A 394 -5.65 9.02 -35.27
CA GLU A 394 -6.07 7.71 -35.78
C GLU A 394 -7.56 7.74 -36.20
N PRO A 395 -7.90 8.42 -37.32
CA PRO A 395 -9.30 8.67 -37.71
C PRO A 395 -10.10 7.40 -38.01
N ASN A 396 -9.44 6.31 -38.40
CA ASN A 396 -10.07 5.05 -38.78
C ASN A 396 -10.02 3.97 -37.68
N PHE A 397 -9.68 4.34 -36.42
CA PHE A 397 -9.54 3.36 -35.35
C PHE A 397 -10.89 2.75 -34.91
N ASN A 398 -11.07 1.45 -35.19
CA ASN A 398 -12.28 0.74 -34.79
C ASN A 398 -12.18 0.29 -33.32
N LEU A 399 -12.80 1.06 -32.43
CA LEU A 399 -12.78 0.83 -30.98
C LEU A 399 -13.52 -0.47 -30.55
N LYS A 400 -14.47 -0.97 -31.36
CA LYS A 400 -15.41 -2.04 -30.95
C LYS A 400 -14.73 -3.42 -30.78
N PRO A 401 -13.89 -3.93 -31.70
CA PRO A 401 -13.15 -5.19 -31.50
C PRO A 401 -12.25 -5.16 -30.27
N TYR A 402 -11.57 -4.04 -30.02
CA TYR A 402 -10.68 -3.86 -28.87
C TYR A 402 -11.44 -3.94 -27.53
N LEU A 403 -12.51 -3.15 -27.38
CA LEU A 403 -13.27 -3.11 -26.12
C LEU A 403 -14.09 -4.37 -25.87
N LYS A 404 -14.60 -5.06 -26.90
CA LYS A 404 -15.41 -6.28 -26.74
C LYS A 404 -14.68 -7.36 -25.93
N LYS A 405 -13.34 -7.46 -26.06
CA LYS A 405 -12.52 -8.51 -25.43
C LYS A 405 -11.85 -8.09 -24.12
N ALA A 406 -11.87 -6.80 -23.77
CA ALA A 406 -11.11 -6.28 -22.64
C ALA A 406 -11.56 -6.88 -21.29
N TYR A 407 -12.87 -6.86 -21.03
CA TYR A 407 -13.49 -7.25 -19.76
C TYR A 407 -14.08 -8.67 -19.75
N ILE A 408 -13.47 -9.58 -20.52
CA ILE A 408 -13.76 -11.01 -20.40
C ILE A 408 -13.03 -11.58 -19.18
N HIS A 409 -13.72 -12.40 -18.38
CA HIS A 409 -13.12 -13.05 -17.21
C HIS A 409 -11.89 -13.90 -17.62
N PRO A 410 -10.73 -13.82 -16.93
CA PRO A 410 -9.47 -14.44 -17.37
C PRO A 410 -9.58 -15.92 -17.78
N VAL A 411 -10.39 -16.71 -17.07
CA VAL A 411 -10.62 -18.14 -17.35
C VAL A 411 -11.22 -18.42 -18.74
N PHE A 412 -11.83 -17.44 -19.40
CA PHE A 412 -12.40 -17.60 -20.75
C PHE A 412 -11.59 -16.91 -21.85
N LYS A 413 -10.45 -16.26 -21.53
CA LYS A 413 -9.65 -15.56 -22.54
C LYS A 413 -8.97 -16.53 -23.52
N ASP A 414 -8.56 -17.70 -23.05
CA ASP A 414 -7.88 -18.71 -23.87
C ASP A 414 -8.80 -19.25 -24.99
N ASP A 415 -10.08 -19.53 -24.66
CA ASP A 415 -11.07 -20.11 -25.60
C ASP A 415 -11.25 -19.18 -26.84
N GLU A 416 -11.30 -17.86 -26.65
CA GLU A 416 -11.49 -16.91 -27.77
C GLU A 416 -10.27 -16.76 -28.67
N TYR A 417 -9.06 -17.14 -28.25
CA TYR A 417 -7.90 -17.16 -29.17
C TYR A 417 -7.97 -18.34 -30.15
N GLU A 418 -8.60 -19.46 -29.76
CA GLU A 418 -8.85 -20.59 -30.66
C GLU A 418 -10.02 -20.31 -31.62
N ASP A 419 -11.14 -19.79 -31.12
CA ASP A 419 -12.29 -19.41 -31.96
C ASP A 419 -11.88 -18.37 -33.03
N VAL A 420 -11.07 -17.37 -32.67
CA VAL A 420 -10.55 -16.37 -33.62
C VAL A 420 -9.62 -16.99 -34.66
N ARG A 421 -8.88 -18.04 -34.33
CA ARG A 421 -8.04 -18.74 -35.31
C ARG A 421 -8.92 -19.39 -36.39
N SER A 422 -10.14 -19.80 -36.04
CA SER A 422 -11.13 -20.31 -37.01
C SER A 422 -11.82 -19.19 -37.79
N GLU A 423 -12.26 -18.10 -37.15
CA GLU A 423 -12.90 -16.96 -37.83
C GLU A 423 -11.93 -16.26 -38.81
N VAL A 424 -10.68 -16.04 -38.39
CA VAL A 424 -9.65 -15.37 -39.21
C VAL A 424 -9.23 -16.25 -40.38
N SER A 425 -9.14 -17.58 -40.20
CA SER A 425 -8.90 -18.52 -41.31
C SER A 425 -10.04 -18.47 -42.35
N GLY A 426 -11.27 -18.16 -41.94
CA GLY A 426 -12.41 -17.97 -42.85
C GLY A 426 -12.38 -16.68 -43.67
N TYR A 427 -11.62 -15.66 -43.26
CA TYR A 427 -11.48 -14.38 -43.97
C TYR A 427 -10.27 -14.31 -44.92
N TYR A 428 -9.32 -15.26 -44.85
CA TYR A 428 -8.10 -15.29 -45.66
C TYR A 428 -8.07 -16.37 -46.74
N LEU A 429 -9.23 -16.86 -47.18
CA LEU A 429 -9.38 -17.67 -48.40
C LEU A 429 -9.92 -16.82 -49.57
N GLY A 430 -9.19 -15.73 -49.85
CA GLY A 430 -9.35 -14.88 -51.03
C GLY A 430 -8.00 -14.24 -51.35
N ASP A 431 -7.55 -14.43 -52.60
CA ASP A 431 -6.20 -14.15 -53.09
C ASP A 431 -5.56 -12.85 -52.55
N THR A 432 -4.33 -12.97 -52.02
CA THR A 432 -3.12 -12.36 -52.61
C THR A 432 -1.87 -12.75 -51.83
N ASP A 433 -0.81 -13.11 -52.55
CA ASP A 433 0.54 -13.23 -51.98
C ASP A 433 1.08 -11.81 -51.70
N ASP A 434 1.29 -11.47 -50.43
CA ASP A 434 2.08 -10.30 -50.03
C ASP A 434 3.01 -10.69 -48.87
N GLU A 435 4.32 -10.59 -49.10
CA GLU A 435 5.33 -10.98 -48.12
C GLU A 435 5.28 -10.05 -46.89
N CYS A 436 5.24 -10.64 -45.69
CA CYS A 436 5.26 -9.88 -44.45
C CYS A 436 6.66 -9.27 -44.18
N VAL A 437 6.93 -8.11 -44.80
CA VAL A 437 8.13 -7.31 -44.54
C VAL A 437 8.13 -6.84 -43.08
N THR A 438 8.97 -7.50 -42.27
CA THR A 438 9.18 -7.10 -40.87
C THR A 438 10.00 -5.81 -40.82
N VAL A 439 9.35 -4.69 -40.49
CA VAL A 439 10.03 -3.40 -40.29
C VAL A 439 10.76 -3.42 -38.94
N PRO A 440 12.11 -3.38 -38.88
CA PRO A 440 12.82 -3.44 -37.62
C PRO A 440 12.80 -2.08 -36.92
N THR A 441 12.00 -1.93 -35.86
CA THR A 441 12.03 -0.75 -34.99
C THR A 441 13.34 -0.72 -34.20
N LYS A 442 14.35 -0.01 -34.74
CA LYS A 442 15.70 0.12 -34.18
C LYS A 442 15.72 0.96 -32.90
N ARG A 443 15.35 0.37 -31.76
CA ARG A 443 15.44 1.00 -30.43
C ARG A 443 16.91 1.10 -30.01
N GLN A 444 17.56 2.24 -30.27
CA GLN A 444 18.94 2.49 -29.81
C GLN A 444 18.99 2.72 -28.29
N SER A 445 19.06 1.65 -27.51
CA SER A 445 19.60 1.71 -26.14
C SER A 445 21.12 1.70 -26.21
N ARG A 446 21.75 2.88 -26.02
CA ARG A 446 23.21 2.99 -25.89
C ARG A 446 23.64 2.40 -24.53
N ILE A 447 23.95 1.11 -24.51
CA ILE A 447 24.66 0.45 -23.40
C ILE A 447 26.13 0.40 -23.77
N THR A 448 26.94 1.24 -23.13
CA THR A 448 28.40 1.25 -23.31
C THR A 448 29.09 0.52 -22.17
N THR A 449 29.46 -0.73 -22.40
CA THR A 449 30.47 -1.47 -21.61
C THR A 449 31.40 -2.18 -22.60
N PRO A 450 32.72 -2.04 -22.52
CA PRO A 450 33.63 -2.56 -23.53
C PRO A 450 33.81 -4.08 -23.42
N ALA A 451 33.82 -4.77 -24.56
CA ALA A 451 34.11 -6.21 -24.65
C ALA A 451 35.63 -6.47 -24.70
N ALA A 452 36.03 -7.67 -24.26
CA ALA A 452 37.43 -8.06 -24.10
C ALA A 452 38.15 -8.32 -25.44
N SER A 453 39.47 -8.13 -25.42
CA SER A 453 40.39 -8.38 -26.54
C SER A 453 40.56 -9.87 -26.85
N HIS A 454 40.39 -10.26 -28.11
CA HIS A 454 40.96 -11.51 -28.63
C HIS A 454 42.19 -11.23 -29.48
N ALA A 455 43.31 -11.88 -29.12
CA ALA A 455 44.58 -11.74 -29.81
C ALA A 455 44.61 -12.55 -31.11
N SER A 456 45.03 -11.92 -32.21
CA SER A 456 45.43 -12.59 -33.45
C SER A 456 46.93 -12.85 -33.44
N GLY A 457 47.35 -14.11 -33.52
CA GLY A 457 48.76 -14.48 -33.52
C GLY A 457 49.41 -14.43 -34.90
N GLY A 458 50.60 -13.82 -34.96
CA GLY A 458 51.73 -14.38 -35.72
C GLY A 458 51.94 -13.98 -37.19
N SER A 459 52.85 -13.03 -37.40
CA SER A 459 53.95 -13.27 -38.36
C SER A 459 55.22 -12.54 -37.94
N MET A 460 56.28 -13.28 -37.64
CA MET A 460 57.64 -12.75 -37.42
C MET A 460 58.28 -12.42 -38.77
N ARG A 461 58.94 -11.26 -38.88
CA ARG A 461 60.30 -11.10 -39.46
C ARG A 461 60.79 -9.63 -39.41
N SER A 462 61.87 -9.44 -38.69
CA SER A 462 62.87 -8.37 -38.83
C SER A 462 64.20 -9.05 -39.25
N PRO A 463 65.38 -8.39 -39.31
CA PRO A 463 65.67 -6.95 -39.21
C PRO A 463 66.61 -6.41 -40.32
N SER A 464 66.61 -5.08 -40.49
CA SER A 464 67.82 -4.24 -40.64
C SER A 464 67.42 -2.78 -40.53
#